data_AF-A0A6J4VRR2-F1
#
_entry.id   AF-A0A6J4VRR2-F1
#
_cell.length_a   1.000
_cell.length_b   1.000
_cell.length_c   1.000
_cell.angle_alpha   90.00
_cell.angle_beta   90.00
_cell.angle_gamma   90.00
#
_symmetry.space_group_name_H-M   'P 1'
#
loop_
_entity.id
_entity.type
_entity.pdbx_description
1 polymer ?
#
loop_
_entity_poly.entity_id
_entity_poly.type
_entity_poly.pdbx_seq_one_letter_code
_entity_poly.pdbx_strand_id
1 'polypeptide(L)'
;MVDQLLGGLFGAQDDDDDDRRRSRARDFVNRYETGRPEEGYSDEEAYQNFRQVAGRLSPQEFEESASETFGRLSPQERRQLKRQMRERGGGRIDLRDDDDDDDPRQLARAAARYRDQDEGGLASLFGFGGGGGGDLLSSSRGGGGGMLDNPLAKVAMGGIAAMAMKKMINR
;
A
#
# COMPACT_ATOMS: atom_id res chain seq x y z
N MET A 1 48.67 6.70 -29.48
CA MET A 1 47.46 5.85 -29.36
C MET A 1 47.18 5.62 -27.88
N VAL A 2 46.50 6.56 -27.20
CA VAL A 2 46.11 6.41 -25.77
C VAL A 2 44.75 7.06 -25.43
N ASP A 3 43.92 7.37 -26.43
CA ASP A 3 42.72 8.18 -26.24
C ASP A 3 41.43 7.35 -26.24
N GLN A 4 41.35 6.33 -25.37
CA GLN A 4 40.11 5.52 -25.28
C GLN A 4 39.85 4.79 -23.94
N LEU A 5 40.45 5.24 -22.84
CA LEU A 5 40.29 4.58 -21.52
C LEU A 5 39.64 5.43 -20.42
N LEU A 6 38.99 6.54 -20.76
CA LEU A 6 38.34 7.44 -19.79
C LEU A 6 36.83 7.63 -20.01
N GLY A 7 36.17 6.74 -20.77
CA GLY A 7 34.74 6.84 -21.09
C GLY A 7 33.77 6.07 -20.20
N GLY A 8 34.25 5.35 -19.17
CA GLY A 8 33.43 4.34 -18.47
C GLY A 8 33.13 4.58 -16.98
N LEU A 9 33.42 5.77 -16.43
CA LEU A 9 33.37 6.00 -14.97
C LEU A 9 32.45 7.17 -14.54
N PHE A 10 31.67 7.76 -15.43
CA PHE A 10 30.82 8.91 -15.10
C PHE A 10 29.38 8.73 -15.60
N GLY A 11 28.48 8.43 -14.65
CA GLY A 11 27.20 9.11 -14.50
C GLY A 11 26.17 9.04 -15.63
N ALA A 12 25.76 7.83 -16.05
CA ALA A 12 24.51 7.67 -16.80
C ALA A 12 23.75 6.45 -16.27
N GLN A 13 22.94 6.67 -15.23
CA GLN A 13 21.93 5.68 -14.82
C GLN A 13 20.78 6.23 -13.98
N ASP A 14 20.80 7.48 -13.53
CA ASP A 14 19.73 8.00 -12.66
C ASP A 14 18.44 8.38 -13.44
N ASP A 15 18.52 8.88 -14.68
CA ASP A 15 17.34 9.29 -15.45
C ASP A 15 16.52 8.09 -15.97
N ASP A 16 17.18 7.00 -16.38
CA ASP A 16 16.54 5.75 -16.84
C ASP A 16 15.67 5.11 -15.73
N ASP A 17 16.09 5.24 -14.48
CA ASP A 17 15.38 4.66 -13.35
C ASP A 17 14.11 5.41 -13.00
N ASP A 18 14.08 6.74 -13.19
CA ASP A 18 12.88 7.54 -12.94
C ASP A 18 11.79 7.28 -13.99
N ASP A 19 12.13 7.21 -15.27
CA ASP A 19 11.17 6.89 -16.33
C ASP A 19 10.60 5.48 -16.20
N ARG A 20 11.44 4.50 -15.83
CA ARG A 20 10.99 3.13 -15.55
C ARG A 20 10.14 3.04 -14.30
N ARG A 21 10.43 3.84 -13.26
CA ARG A 21 9.60 3.91 -12.05
C ARG A 21 8.24 4.53 -12.35
N ARG A 22 8.20 5.64 -13.11
CA ARG A 22 6.96 6.32 -13.49
C ARG A 22 6.09 5.47 -14.40
N SER A 23 6.70 4.71 -15.31
CA SER A 23 5.99 3.77 -16.19
C SER A 23 5.35 2.62 -15.39
N ARG A 24 6.08 2.03 -14.44
CA ARG A 24 5.55 0.99 -13.54
C ARG A 24 4.41 1.51 -12.65
N ALA A 25 4.54 2.72 -12.12
CA ALA A 25 3.50 3.35 -11.32
C ALA A 25 2.23 3.61 -12.15
N ARG A 26 2.36 4.10 -13.39
CA ARG A 26 1.23 4.28 -14.32
C ARG A 26 0.54 2.96 -14.63
N ASP A 27 1.31 1.91 -14.91
CA ASP A 27 0.77 0.58 -15.19
C ASP A 27 -0.02 0.02 -13.98
N PHE A 28 0.53 0.12 -12.77
CA PHE A 28 -0.14 -0.29 -11.54
C PHE A 28 -1.46 0.48 -11.31
N VAL A 29 -1.43 1.80 -11.48
CA VAL A 29 -2.64 2.64 -11.39
C VAL A 29 -3.67 2.23 -12.45
N ASN A 30 -3.24 2.05 -13.70
CA ASN A 30 -4.14 1.63 -14.78
C ASN A 30 -4.80 0.28 -14.48
N ARG A 31 -4.04 -0.70 -13.99
CA ARG A 31 -4.59 -2.02 -13.58
C ARG A 31 -5.61 -1.87 -12.45
N TYR A 32 -5.32 -1.04 -11.45
CA TYR A 32 -6.25 -0.75 -10.35
C TYR A 32 -7.53 -0.02 -10.80
N GLU A 33 -7.46 0.85 -11.81
CA GLU A 33 -8.62 1.61 -12.30
C GLU A 33 -9.47 0.87 -13.33
N THR A 34 -8.85 -0.02 -14.13
CA THR A 34 -9.52 -0.76 -15.21
C THR A 34 -10.01 -2.16 -14.79
N GLY A 35 -9.37 -2.78 -13.80
CA GLY A 35 -9.72 -4.09 -13.26
C GLY A 35 -10.44 -4.00 -11.90
N ARG A 36 -10.79 -5.17 -11.35
CA ARG A 36 -11.23 -5.23 -9.95
C ARG A 36 -10.04 -4.85 -9.06
N PRO A 37 -10.23 -4.08 -7.97
CA PRO A 37 -9.14 -3.69 -7.08
C PRO A 37 -8.32 -4.85 -6.52
N GLU A 38 -8.85 -6.07 -6.47
CA GLU A 38 -8.14 -7.26 -6.00
C GLU A 38 -7.43 -8.04 -7.12
N GLU A 39 -7.77 -7.75 -8.37
CA GLU A 39 -7.30 -8.42 -9.59
C GLU A 39 -6.27 -7.54 -10.30
N GLY A 40 -5.18 -8.14 -10.75
CA GLY A 40 -4.18 -7.44 -11.54
C GLY A 40 -2.92 -7.02 -10.78
N TYR A 41 -2.77 -7.32 -9.50
CA TYR A 41 -1.47 -7.20 -8.80
C TYR A 41 -1.37 -8.21 -7.65
N SER A 42 -0.14 -8.58 -7.29
CA SER A 42 0.12 -9.51 -6.17
C SER A 42 0.04 -8.79 -4.82
N ASP A 43 -0.16 -9.54 -3.72
CA ASP A 43 -0.16 -8.98 -2.36
C ASP A 43 1.18 -8.30 -2.03
N GLU A 44 2.27 -8.93 -2.46
CA GLU A 44 3.62 -8.39 -2.33
C GLU A 44 3.82 -7.13 -3.16
N GLU A 45 3.26 -7.06 -4.36
CA GLU A 45 3.27 -5.86 -5.21
C GLU A 45 2.49 -4.72 -4.56
N ALA A 46 1.30 -4.99 -4.00
CA ALA A 46 0.52 -4.01 -3.26
C ALA A 46 1.29 -3.45 -2.06
N TYR A 47 1.92 -4.34 -1.29
CA TYR A 47 2.68 -3.99 -0.10
C TYR A 47 3.95 -3.18 -0.42
N GLN A 48 4.73 -3.59 -1.42
CA GLN A 48 5.94 -2.87 -1.84
C GLN A 48 5.60 -1.47 -2.34
N ASN A 49 4.60 -1.36 -3.21
CA ASN A 49 4.12 -0.07 -3.72
C ASN A 49 3.58 0.81 -2.59
N PHE A 50 2.79 0.24 -1.68
CA PHE A 50 2.29 0.94 -0.50
C PHE A 50 3.43 1.49 0.37
N ARG A 51 4.42 0.68 0.74
CA ARG A 51 5.57 1.14 1.55
C ARG A 51 6.35 2.25 0.87
N GLN A 52 6.56 2.14 -0.44
CA GLN A 52 7.32 3.11 -1.21
C GLN A 52 6.65 4.49 -1.18
N VAL A 53 5.32 4.54 -1.27
CA VAL A 53 4.59 5.81 -1.28
C VAL A 53 4.22 6.29 0.12
N ALA A 54 3.81 5.39 1.02
CA ALA A 54 3.32 5.75 2.34
C ALA A 54 4.36 6.51 3.18
N GLY A 55 5.66 6.21 3.02
CA GLY A 55 6.75 6.94 3.67
C GLY A 55 7.06 8.31 3.05
N ARG A 56 6.54 8.62 1.87
CA ARG A 56 6.73 9.89 1.17
C ARG A 56 5.53 10.83 1.29
N LEU A 57 4.36 10.30 1.63
CA LEU A 57 3.11 11.06 1.72
C LEU A 57 2.97 11.76 3.07
N SER A 58 2.60 13.05 3.01
CA SER A 58 2.13 13.80 4.17
C SER A 58 0.91 13.11 4.81
N PRO A 59 0.62 13.31 6.10
CA PRO A 59 -0.59 12.76 6.74
C PRO A 59 -1.88 13.07 5.98
N GLN A 60 -2.01 14.29 5.47
CA GLN A 60 -3.16 14.71 4.68
C GLN A 60 -3.25 13.98 3.33
N GLU A 61 -2.15 13.87 2.58
CA GLU A 61 -2.12 13.18 1.27
C GLU A 61 -2.44 11.69 1.43
N PHE A 62 -2.00 11.10 2.54
CA PHE A 62 -2.33 9.72 2.91
C PHE A 62 -3.81 9.56 3.26
N GLU A 63 -4.36 10.41 4.13
CA GLU A 63 -5.78 10.40 4.51
C GLU A 63 -6.67 10.56 3.27
N GLU A 64 -6.36 11.48 2.36
CA GLU A 64 -7.12 11.64 1.13
C GLU A 64 -7.07 10.39 0.25
N SER A 65 -5.87 9.85 0.02
CA SER A 65 -5.69 8.66 -0.83
C SER A 65 -6.44 7.45 -0.24
N ALA A 66 -6.38 7.27 1.09
CA ALA A 66 -7.12 6.24 1.81
C ALA A 66 -8.63 6.48 1.76
N SER A 67 -9.10 7.72 1.91
CA SER A 67 -10.52 8.03 1.82
C SER A 67 -11.08 7.73 0.44
N GLU A 68 -10.32 8.02 -0.63
CA GLU A 68 -10.73 7.71 -2.00
C GLU A 68 -10.79 6.20 -2.24
N THR A 69 -9.79 5.45 -1.75
CA THR A 69 -9.77 3.98 -1.82
C THR A 69 -10.92 3.37 -1.04
N PHE A 70 -11.14 3.78 0.20
CA PHE A 70 -12.22 3.26 1.03
C PHE A 70 -13.58 3.65 0.47
N GLY A 71 -13.70 4.83 -0.17
CA GLY A 71 -14.91 5.25 -0.87
C GLY A 71 -15.29 4.34 -2.04
N ARG A 72 -14.32 3.63 -2.64
CA ARG A 72 -14.57 2.63 -3.70
C ARG A 72 -15.03 1.27 -3.15
N LEU A 73 -14.80 0.99 -1.87
CA LEU A 73 -15.28 -0.23 -1.21
C LEU A 73 -16.79 -0.14 -0.96
N SER A 74 -17.49 -1.27 -1.03
CA SER A 74 -18.88 -1.36 -0.62
C SER A 74 -19.03 -1.09 0.89
N PRO A 75 -20.23 -0.67 1.37
CA PRO A 75 -20.47 -0.49 2.81
C PRO A 75 -20.15 -1.75 3.63
N GLN A 76 -20.39 -2.94 3.08
CA GLN A 76 -20.09 -4.21 3.75
C GLN A 76 -18.58 -4.45 3.89
N GLU A 77 -17.80 -4.13 2.86
CA GLU A 77 -16.34 -4.19 2.88
C GLU A 77 -15.77 -3.15 3.86
N ARG A 78 -16.27 -1.91 3.87
CA ARG A 78 -15.83 -0.90 4.84
C ARG A 78 -16.06 -1.33 6.28
N ARG A 79 -17.22 -1.94 6.60
CA ARG A 79 -17.47 -2.52 7.93
C ARG A 79 -16.54 -3.67 8.26
N GLN A 80 -16.22 -4.52 7.29
CA GLN A 80 -15.24 -5.60 7.47
C GLN A 80 -13.85 -5.02 7.77
N LEU A 81 -13.43 -4.00 7.02
CA LEU A 81 -12.15 -3.32 7.21
C LEU A 81 -12.08 -2.71 8.61
N LYS A 82 -13.13 -2.01 9.04
CA LYS A 82 -13.26 -1.44 10.38
C LYS A 82 -13.06 -2.49 11.48
N ARG A 83 -13.75 -3.63 11.38
CA ARG A 83 -13.62 -4.72 12.36
C ARG A 83 -12.18 -5.22 12.45
N GLN A 84 -11.56 -5.48 11.30
CA GLN A 84 -10.16 -5.94 11.26
C GLN A 84 -9.18 -4.90 11.84
N MET A 85 -9.39 -3.62 11.52
CA MET A 85 -8.56 -2.53 12.07
C MET A 85 -8.72 -2.44 13.59
N ARG A 86 -9.92 -2.61 14.14
CA ARG A 86 -10.14 -2.65 15.59
C ARG A 86 -9.49 -3.86 16.25
N GLU A 87 -9.74 -5.05 15.69
CA GLU A 87 -9.22 -6.34 16.18
C GLU A 87 -7.69 -6.31 16.26
N ARG A 88 -7.03 -5.78 15.22
CA ARG A 88 -5.56 -5.75 15.13
C ARG A 88 -4.93 -4.50 15.74
N GLY A 89 -5.65 -3.37 15.73
CA GLY A 89 -5.19 -2.10 16.29
C GLY A 89 -5.15 -2.10 17.82
N GLY A 90 -5.94 -2.97 18.47
CA GLY A 90 -5.83 -3.23 19.91
C GLY A 90 -6.09 -1.98 20.77
N GLY A 91 -7.29 -1.41 20.69
CA GLY A 91 -7.69 -0.21 21.45
C GLY A 91 -7.00 1.10 21.04
N ARG A 92 -5.95 1.05 20.20
CA ARG A 92 -5.27 2.24 19.63
C ARG A 92 -6.06 2.90 18.52
N ILE A 93 -7.00 2.16 17.94
CA ILE A 93 -7.94 2.65 16.93
C ILE A 93 -9.29 2.86 17.62
N ASP A 94 -9.63 4.12 17.93
CA ASP A 94 -10.94 4.50 18.49
C ASP A 94 -11.98 4.57 17.35
N LEU A 95 -12.39 3.39 16.89
CA LEU A 95 -13.52 3.20 15.99
C LEU A 95 -14.59 2.47 16.82
N ARG A 96 -15.60 3.18 17.37
CA ARG A 96 -16.67 2.56 18.17
C ARG A 96 -17.75 1.97 17.27
N ASP A 97 -18.58 1.06 17.77
CA ASP A 97 -19.65 0.41 16.98
C ASP A 97 -20.85 1.34 16.67
N ASP A 98 -20.92 2.52 17.32
CA ASP A 98 -22.00 3.50 17.17
C ASP A 98 -21.70 4.65 16.18
N ASP A 99 -20.49 4.71 15.61
CA ASP A 99 -19.98 5.85 14.83
C ASP A 99 -20.25 5.71 13.32
N ASP A 100 -21.47 5.92 12.80
CA ASP A 100 -21.79 5.97 11.34
C ASP A 100 -20.83 5.11 10.46
N ASP A 101 -20.78 3.82 10.82
CA ASP A 101 -19.60 2.95 10.88
C ASP A 101 -18.89 2.59 9.56
N ASP A 102 -19.43 3.07 8.44
CA ASP A 102 -18.87 2.86 7.12
C ASP A 102 -18.49 4.16 6.40
N ASP A 103 -18.31 5.28 7.11
CA ASP A 103 -17.75 6.48 6.46
C ASP A 103 -16.29 6.23 6.02
N PRO A 104 -15.98 6.28 4.71
CA PRO A 104 -14.62 6.09 4.21
C PRO A 104 -13.62 7.13 4.73
N ARG A 105 -14.04 8.36 5.04
CA ARG A 105 -13.18 9.40 5.60
C ARG A 105 -12.77 9.09 7.03
N GLN A 106 -13.68 8.56 7.84
CA GLN A 106 -13.37 8.17 9.21
C GLN A 106 -12.34 7.02 9.25
N LEU A 107 -12.54 6.01 8.40
CA LEU A 107 -11.57 4.91 8.25
C LEU A 107 -10.20 5.41 7.80
N ALA A 108 -10.17 6.35 6.85
CA ALA A 108 -8.93 6.95 6.37
C ALA A 108 -8.19 7.73 7.45
N ARG A 109 -8.91 8.53 8.24
CA ARG A 109 -8.33 9.27 9.36
C ARG A 109 -7.80 8.35 10.45
N ALA A 110 -8.54 7.29 10.79
CA ALA A 110 -8.08 6.27 11.73
C ALA A 110 -6.81 5.58 11.22
N ALA A 111 -6.77 5.24 9.93
CA ALA A 111 -5.61 4.64 9.29
C ALA A 111 -4.40 5.58 9.32
N ALA A 112 -4.58 6.86 8.97
CA ALA A 112 -3.54 7.87 8.98
C ALA A 112 -2.95 8.10 10.38
N ARG A 113 -3.81 8.14 11.42
CA ARG A 113 -3.37 8.26 12.82
C ARG A 113 -2.58 7.04 13.28
N TYR A 114 -3.02 5.84 12.92
CA TYR A 114 -2.30 4.61 13.27
C TYR A 114 -0.91 4.56 12.61
N ARG A 115 -0.83 4.95 11.34
CA ARG A 115 0.45 5.05 10.60
C ARG A 115 1.45 5.98 11.29
N ASP A 116 0.97 7.10 11.84
CA ASP A 116 1.81 8.09 12.51
C ASP A 116 2.33 7.61 13.87
N GLN A 117 1.56 6.74 14.55
CA GLN A 117 1.87 6.25 15.90
C GLN A 117 2.73 4.99 15.94
N ASP A 118 2.70 4.16 14.91
CA ASP A 118 3.33 2.83 14.91
C ASP A 118 4.44 2.74 13.85
N GLU A 119 5.69 2.43 14.27
CA GLU A 119 6.85 2.29 13.37
C GLU A 119 6.68 1.15 12.34
N GLY A 120 5.80 0.18 12.61
CA GLY A 120 5.40 -0.87 11.66
C GLY A 120 4.28 -0.44 10.68
N GLY A 121 3.65 0.70 10.97
CA GLY A 121 2.60 1.32 10.17
C GLY A 121 1.38 0.43 9.90
N LEU A 122 0.55 0.86 8.95
CA LEU A 122 -0.64 0.12 8.50
C LEU A 122 -0.31 -1.25 7.91
N ALA A 123 0.89 -1.42 7.38
CA ALA A 123 1.35 -2.72 6.92
C ALA A 123 1.40 -3.73 8.07
N SER A 124 1.96 -3.37 9.22
CA SER A 124 1.95 -4.23 10.41
C SER A 124 0.52 -4.47 10.90
N LEU A 125 -0.34 -3.45 10.90
CA LEU A 125 -1.77 -3.60 11.24
C LEU A 125 -2.43 -4.68 10.39
N PHE A 126 -2.15 -4.72 9.09
CA PHE A 126 -2.74 -5.70 8.19
C PHE A 126 -1.95 -7.02 8.08
N GLY A 127 -0.83 -7.15 8.81
CA GLY A 127 0.00 -8.37 8.85
C GLY A 127 1.11 -8.45 7.79
N PHE A 128 1.38 -7.36 7.07
CA PHE A 128 2.42 -7.27 6.04
C PHE A 128 3.80 -6.86 6.59
N GLY A 129 3.88 -6.45 7.86
CA GLY A 129 5.08 -5.93 8.51
C GLY A 129 5.55 -6.75 9.71
N GLY A 130 6.06 -7.97 9.46
CA GLY A 130 7.04 -8.68 10.31
C GLY A 130 6.59 -9.28 11.65
N GLY A 131 6.79 -10.60 11.82
CA GLY A 131 6.72 -11.23 13.15
C GLY A 131 6.59 -12.76 13.21
N GLY A 132 7.43 -13.53 12.49
CA GLY A 132 7.51 -14.99 12.63
C GLY A 132 8.54 -15.58 11.66
N GLY A 133 9.57 -16.23 12.19
CA GLY A 133 10.79 -16.57 11.47
C GLY A 133 10.61 -17.43 10.21
N GLY A 134 11.31 -17.02 9.15
CA GLY A 134 11.83 -17.91 8.11
C GLY A 134 10.81 -18.53 7.14
N ASP A 135 10.21 -17.76 6.24
CA ASP A 135 9.65 -18.36 5.00
C ASP A 135 9.39 -17.38 3.83
N LEU A 136 9.92 -16.15 3.85
CA LEU A 136 9.81 -15.23 2.70
C LEU A 136 10.67 -15.67 1.49
N LEU A 137 11.68 -16.54 1.71
CA LEU A 137 12.49 -17.11 0.63
C LEU A 137 12.12 -18.57 0.29
N SER A 138 11.10 -19.14 0.93
CA SER A 138 10.71 -20.56 0.76
C SER A 138 9.26 -20.72 0.25
N SER A 139 8.66 -19.67 -0.31
CA SER A 139 7.44 -19.78 -1.14
C SER A 139 7.66 -20.48 -2.51
N SER A 140 8.74 -21.26 -2.66
CA SER A 140 8.90 -22.23 -3.76
C SER A 140 8.40 -23.64 -3.38
N ARG A 141 8.20 -23.97 -2.08
CA ARG A 141 7.75 -25.32 -1.68
C ARG A 141 6.88 -25.36 -0.42
N GLY A 142 5.59 -25.10 -0.61
CA GLY A 142 4.53 -25.76 0.16
C GLY A 142 4.11 -25.12 1.49
N GLY A 143 2.80 -24.88 1.63
CA GLY A 143 2.17 -24.55 2.92
C GLY A 143 1.36 -23.25 2.86
N GLY A 144 0.07 -23.36 2.54
CA GLY A 144 -0.86 -22.25 2.56
C GLY A 144 -1.19 -21.78 3.99
N GLY A 145 -1.19 -20.46 4.20
CA GLY A 145 -1.67 -19.81 5.41
C GLY A 145 -0.69 -18.77 5.93
N GLY A 146 -0.91 -17.49 5.62
CA GLY A 146 -0.13 -16.40 6.22
C GLY A 146 -0.20 -15.05 5.51
N MET A 147 -0.35 -15.01 4.19
CA MET A 147 -0.45 -13.77 3.40
C MET A 147 -1.79 -13.58 2.66
N LEU A 148 -2.51 -14.67 2.41
CA LEU A 148 -3.73 -14.69 1.58
C LEU A 148 -5.04 -14.39 2.34
N ASP A 149 -5.01 -14.26 3.67
CA ASP A 149 -6.24 -14.29 4.48
C ASP A 149 -7.04 -12.97 4.45
N ASN A 150 -6.48 -11.91 3.85
CA ASN A 150 -7.11 -10.60 3.89
C ASN A 150 -7.11 -9.86 2.54
N PRO A 151 -7.98 -10.28 1.59
CA PRO A 151 -8.12 -9.62 0.29
C PRO A 151 -8.50 -8.14 0.45
N LEU A 152 -9.20 -7.79 1.52
CA LEU A 152 -9.61 -6.43 1.80
C LEU A 152 -8.44 -5.52 2.18
N ALA A 153 -7.45 -6.05 2.91
CA ALA A 153 -6.23 -5.31 3.21
C ALA A 153 -5.35 -5.11 1.98
N LYS A 154 -5.28 -6.13 1.10
CA LYS A 154 -4.62 -5.99 -0.21
C LYS A 154 -5.24 -4.84 -1.00
N VAL A 155 -6.57 -4.83 -1.11
CA VAL A 155 -7.31 -3.77 -1.83
C VAL A 155 -7.09 -2.40 -1.19
N ALA A 156 -7.12 -2.33 0.14
CA ALA A 156 -6.87 -1.10 0.88
C ALA A 156 -5.46 -0.54 0.58
N MET A 157 -4.42 -1.35 0.75
CA MET A 157 -3.04 -0.91 0.53
C MET A 157 -2.73 -0.63 -0.94
N GLY A 158 -3.15 -1.53 -1.84
CA GLY A 158 -2.96 -1.37 -3.27
C GLY A 158 -3.71 -0.16 -3.81
N GLY A 159 -4.93 0.08 -3.31
CA GLY A 159 -5.69 1.27 -3.64
C GLY A 159 -5.06 2.56 -3.11
N ILE A 160 -4.62 2.60 -1.84
CA ILE A 160 -3.92 3.77 -1.29
C ILE A 160 -2.67 4.05 -2.11
N ALA A 161 -1.93 3.00 -2.46
CA ALA A 161 -0.74 3.09 -3.29
C ALA A 161 -1.05 3.66 -4.67
N ALA A 162 -2.08 3.13 -5.34
CA ALA A 162 -2.50 3.58 -6.66
C ALA A 162 -2.97 5.04 -6.63
N MET A 163 -3.80 5.42 -5.66
CA MET A 163 -4.30 6.80 -5.54
C MET A 163 -3.16 7.79 -5.27
N ALA A 164 -2.22 7.42 -4.41
CA ALA A 164 -1.03 8.23 -4.15
C ALA A 164 -0.13 8.35 -5.40
N MET A 165 0.13 7.24 -6.10
CA MET A 165 0.91 7.25 -7.35
C MET A 165 0.24 8.10 -8.42
N LYS A 166 -1.08 7.97 -8.58
CA LYS A 166 -1.88 8.77 -9.51
C LYS A 166 -1.70 10.27 -9.23
N LYS A 167 -1.76 10.69 -7.96
CA LYS A 167 -1.51 12.09 -7.56
C LYS A 167 -0.09 12.55 -7.89
N MET A 168 0.92 11.72 -7.65
CA MET A 168 2.31 12.04 -7.99
C MET A 168 2.57 12.09 -9.50
N ILE A 169 1.91 11.24 -10.29
CA ILE A 169 2.05 11.20 -11.74
C ILE A 169 1.40 12.43 -12.40
N ASN A 170 0.27 12.89 -11.85
CA ASN A 170 -0.54 13.98 -12.38
C ASN A 170 -0.16 15.37 -11.84
N ARG A 171 0.88 15.47 -11.00
CA ARG A 171 1.55 16.73 -10.66
C ARG A 171 2.50 17.15 -11.78
#